data_AF-A0A2S9FPJ1-F1
#
_entry.id   AF-A0A2S9FPJ1-F1
#
_cell.length_a   1.000
_cell.length_b   1.000
_cell.length_c   1.000
_cell.angle_alpha   90.00
_cell.angle_beta   90.00
_cell.angle_gamma   90.00
#
_symmetry.space_group_name_H-M   'P 1'
#
loop_
_entity.id
_entity.type
_entity.pdbx_description
1 polymer ?
#
loop_
_entity_poly.entity_id
_entity_poly.type
_entity_poly.pdbx_seq_one_letter_code
_entity_poly.pdbx_strand_id
1 'polypeptide(L)'
;MVTPELLLVTVGAKTGRRRTTPLTYFTDAGRAVVVASNYGGSRHPAWYYNVLANPRVTISAGGYTGTFVGHEASGGERDRLWNLAKDFIPSYADYERLAAGRTIPVLVFSE
;
A
#
# COMPACT_ATOMS: atom_id res chain seq x y z
N MET A 1 -14.50 -9.83 -12.09
CA MET A 1 -13.75 -8.55 -12.11
C MET A 1 -12.32 -8.90 -11.71
N VAL A 2 -11.32 -8.53 -12.50
CA VAL A 2 -9.91 -8.78 -12.17
C VAL A 2 -9.41 -7.61 -11.34
N THR A 3 -8.83 -7.88 -10.18
CA THR A 3 -8.27 -6.84 -9.31
C THR A 3 -6.84 -6.52 -9.75
N PRO A 4 -6.50 -5.26 -10.09
CA PRO A 4 -5.16 -4.91 -10.51
C PRO A 4 -4.10 -5.21 -9.44
N GLU A 5 -2.97 -5.75 -9.86
CA GLU A 5 -1.83 -6.03 -8.99
C GLU A 5 -0.57 -5.30 -9.48
N LEU A 6 0.27 -4.92 -8.51
CA LEU A 6 1.61 -4.40 -8.75
C LEU A 6 2.64 -5.19 -7.95
N LEU A 7 3.88 -5.16 -8.41
CA LEU A 7 5.04 -5.59 -7.64
C LEU A 7 5.70 -4.37 -7.01
N LEU A 8 5.67 -4.27 -5.69
CA LEU A 8 6.37 -3.24 -4.94
C LEU A 8 7.76 -3.76 -4.53
N VAL A 9 8.81 -3.12 -5.01
CA VAL A 9 10.19 -3.40 -4.61
C VAL A 9 10.64 -2.35 -3.60
N THR A 10 10.96 -2.80 -2.40
CA THR A 10 11.42 -1.97 -1.28
C THR A 10 12.81 -2.39 -0.81
N VAL A 11 13.48 -1.54 -0.04
CA VAL A 11 14.71 -1.88 0.69
C VAL A 11 14.35 -2.17 2.15
N GLY A 12 14.71 -3.36 2.65
CA GLY A 12 14.38 -3.79 3.99
C GLY A 12 14.98 -2.87 5.06
N ALA A 13 14.14 -2.15 5.82
CA ALA A 13 14.57 -1.10 6.75
C ALA A 13 15.67 -1.53 7.74
N LYS A 14 15.63 -2.78 8.20
CA LYS A 14 16.63 -3.35 9.13
C LYS A 14 17.81 -4.04 8.44
N THR A 15 17.65 -4.45 7.18
CA THR A 15 18.56 -5.42 6.54
C THR A 15 19.29 -4.87 5.32
N GLY A 16 18.84 -3.75 4.75
CA GLY A 16 19.35 -3.21 3.49
C GLY A 16 19.03 -4.08 2.25
N ARG A 17 18.38 -5.24 2.41
CA ARG A 17 18.09 -6.17 1.30
C ARG A 17 16.86 -5.73 0.51
N ARG A 18 16.92 -5.85 -0.82
CA ARG A 18 15.75 -5.67 -1.69
C ARG A 18 14.68 -6.73 -1.39
N ARG A 19 13.41 -6.31 -1.34
CA ARG A 19 12.24 -7.16 -1.11
C ARG A 19 11.15 -6.82 -2.11
N THR A 20 10.59 -7.83 -2.75
CA THR A 20 9.45 -7.70 -3.66
C THR A 20 8.19 -8.16 -2.95
N THR A 21 7.11 -7.40 -3.04
CA THR A 21 5.80 -7.78 -2.50
C THR A 21 4.72 -7.53 -3.54
N PRO A 22 3.96 -8.56 -3.96
CA PRO A 22 2.77 -8.37 -4.78
C PRO A 22 1.68 -7.71 -3.93
N LEU A 23 1.07 -6.66 -4.46
CA LEU A 23 0.01 -5.91 -3.79
C LEU A 23 -1.10 -5.57 -4.76
N THR A 24 -2.32 -5.69 -4.27
CA THR A 24 -3.45 -5.04 -4.91
C THR A 24 -3.29 -3.52 -4.83
N TYR A 25 -3.65 -2.82 -5.90
CA TYR A 25 -3.61 -1.37 -5.96
C TYR A 25 -4.78 -0.79 -6.75
N PHE A 26 -4.99 0.50 -6.60
CA PHE A 26 -5.80 1.32 -7.50
C PHE A 26 -5.08 2.63 -7.79
N THR A 27 -5.58 3.40 -8.74
CA THR A 27 -5.02 4.71 -9.09
C THR A 27 -5.94 5.84 -8.67
N ASP A 28 -5.37 6.91 -8.15
CA ASP A 28 -6.08 8.14 -7.78
C ASP A 28 -5.28 9.37 -8.23
N ALA A 29 -5.86 10.19 -9.09
CA ALA A 29 -5.22 11.38 -9.66
C ALA A 29 -3.81 11.11 -10.25
N GLY A 30 -3.66 9.98 -10.96
CA GLY A 30 -2.38 9.56 -11.57
C GLY A 30 -1.37 8.94 -10.59
N ARG A 31 -1.73 8.76 -9.31
CA ARG A 31 -0.88 8.15 -8.27
C ARG A 31 -1.31 6.73 -7.99
N ALA A 32 -0.36 5.84 -7.69
CA ALA A 32 -0.68 4.49 -7.25
C ALA A 32 -1.00 4.48 -5.75
N VAL A 33 -2.06 3.79 -5.36
CA VAL A 33 -2.52 3.70 -3.97
C VAL A 33 -2.58 2.23 -3.56
N VAL A 34 -1.97 1.91 -2.43
CA VAL A 34 -1.97 0.56 -1.84
C VAL A 34 -2.36 0.62 -0.37
N VAL A 35 -2.90 -0.49 0.13
CA VAL A 35 -3.35 -0.60 1.52
C VAL A 35 -2.45 -1.57 2.29
N ALA A 36 -1.91 -1.11 3.42
CA ALA A 36 -1.14 -1.93 4.36
C ALA A 36 -2.05 -2.76 5.28
N SER A 37 -2.96 -3.53 4.67
CA SER A 37 -4.02 -4.27 5.36
C SER A 37 -3.49 -5.45 6.16
N ASN A 38 -2.48 -6.16 5.64
CA ASN A 38 -2.00 -7.43 6.18
C ASN A 38 -3.14 -8.40 6.53
N TYR A 39 -4.14 -8.48 5.66
CA TYR A 39 -5.36 -9.30 5.84
C TYR A 39 -6.10 -9.04 7.16
N GLY A 40 -6.01 -7.82 7.71
CA GLY A 40 -6.59 -7.48 9.01
C GLY A 40 -5.79 -7.99 10.21
N GLY A 41 -4.57 -8.48 10.02
CA GLY A 41 -3.71 -8.90 11.12
C GLY A 41 -3.35 -7.76 12.07
N SER A 42 -2.99 -8.09 13.31
CA SER A 42 -2.68 -7.13 14.39
C SER A 42 -1.39 -6.31 14.17
N ARG A 43 -0.60 -6.62 13.14
CA ARG A 43 0.65 -5.92 12.80
C ARG A 43 0.59 -5.38 11.38
N HIS A 44 1.28 -4.26 11.15
CA HIS A 44 1.54 -3.80 9.79
C HIS A 44 2.48 -4.75 9.03
N PRO A 45 2.34 -4.87 7.70
CA PRO A 45 3.21 -5.71 6.91
C PRO A 45 4.63 -5.14 6.85
N ALA A 46 5.65 -5.98 6.66
CA ALA A 46 7.05 -5.54 6.68
C ALA A 46 7.37 -4.47 5.61
N TRP A 47 6.74 -4.55 4.44
CA TRP A 47 6.95 -3.58 3.35
C TRP A 47 6.52 -2.17 3.73
N TYR A 48 5.52 -2.00 4.61
CA TYR A 48 5.08 -0.69 5.08
C TYR A 48 6.22 0.04 5.80
N TYR A 49 6.87 -0.65 6.75
CA TYR A 49 8.03 -0.10 7.46
C TYR A 49 9.22 0.16 6.54
N ASN A 50 9.38 -0.64 5.48
CA ASN A 50 10.42 -0.39 4.48
C ASN A 50 10.17 0.91 3.71
N VAL A 51 8.92 1.18 3.31
CA VAL A 51 8.54 2.43 2.62
C VAL A 51 8.75 3.63 3.53
N LEU A 52 8.34 3.56 4.81
CA LEU A 52 8.55 4.66 5.74
C LEU A 52 10.03 4.99 5.97
N ALA A 53 10.90 3.96 6.00
CA ALA A 53 12.34 4.15 6.19
C ALA A 53 13.04 4.59 4.89
N ASN A 54 12.57 4.12 3.73
CA ASN A 54 13.08 4.47 2.42
C ASN A 54 11.91 4.63 1.42
N PRO A 55 11.41 5.86 1.22
CA PRO A 55 10.22 6.09 0.42
C PRO A 55 10.46 5.91 -1.08
N ARG A 56 11.72 5.90 -1.53
CA ARG A 56 12.05 5.67 -2.95
C ARG A 56 11.98 4.17 -3.26
N VAL A 57 10.96 3.78 -4.02
CA VAL A 57 10.64 2.40 -4.36
C VAL A 57 10.64 2.17 -5.87
N THR A 58 10.66 0.90 -6.28
CA THR A 58 10.33 0.54 -7.67
C THR A 58 8.94 -0.11 -7.68
N ILE A 59 8.08 0.31 -8.60
CA ILE A 59 6.78 -0.32 -8.84
C ILE A 59 6.79 -0.89 -10.26
N SER A 60 6.34 -2.13 -10.39
CA SER A 60 6.05 -2.75 -11.68
C SER A 60 4.58 -3.13 -11.76
N ALA A 61 3.86 -2.63 -12.76
CA ALA A 61 2.44 -2.90 -12.99
C ALA A 61 2.12 -2.82 -14.48
N GLY A 62 1.32 -3.75 -15.01
CA GLY A 62 0.84 -3.68 -16.41
C GLY A 62 1.93 -3.60 -17.48
N GLY A 63 3.12 -4.18 -17.25
CA GLY A 63 4.26 -4.12 -18.18
C GLY A 63 5.12 -2.84 -18.06
N TYR A 64 4.71 -1.88 -17.23
CA TYR A 64 5.50 -0.71 -16.88
C TYR A 64 6.30 -0.96 -15.60
N THR A 65 7.52 -0.44 -15.54
CA THR A 65 8.35 -0.42 -14.32
C THR A 65 8.96 0.96 -14.15
N GLY A 66 8.73 1.59 -13.00
CA GLY A 66 9.18 2.95 -12.70
C GLY A 66 9.69 3.09 -11.27
N THR A 67 10.39 4.21 -11.03
CA THR A 67 10.78 4.62 -9.67
C THR A 67 9.73 5.60 -9.14
N PHE A 68 9.30 5.40 -7.91
CA PHE A 68 8.27 6.20 -7.26
C PHE A 68 8.72 6.61 -5.87
N VAL A 69 8.11 7.66 -5.33
CA VAL A 69 8.25 8.09 -3.94
C VAL A 69 6.93 7.85 -3.21
N GLY A 70 7.00 7.04 -2.16
CA GLY A 70 5.86 6.69 -1.31
C GLY A 70 5.71 7.57 -0.08
N HIS A 71 4.48 7.88 0.30
CA HIS A 71 4.16 8.43 1.62
C HIS A 71 2.89 7.79 2.18
N GLU A 72 2.75 7.86 3.51
CA GLU A 72 1.49 7.50 4.17
C GLU A 72 0.52 8.67 4.09
N ALA A 73 -0.65 8.42 3.51
CA ALA A 73 -1.74 9.38 3.49
C ALA A 73 -2.21 9.64 4.93
N SER A 74 -2.57 10.89 5.22
CA SER A 74 -3.03 11.30 6.56
C SER A 74 -4.29 12.16 6.49
N GLY A 75 -4.99 12.29 7.62
CA GLY A 75 -6.20 13.10 7.74
C GLY A 75 -7.24 12.81 6.65
N GLY A 76 -7.81 13.87 6.07
CA GLY A 76 -8.86 13.76 5.06
C GLY A 76 -8.44 13.04 3.77
N GLU A 77 -7.16 13.08 3.40
CA GLU A 77 -6.67 12.32 2.25
C GLU A 77 -6.80 10.82 2.51
N ARG A 78 -6.33 10.37 3.69
CA ARG A 78 -6.42 8.97 4.10
C ARG A 78 -7.87 8.51 4.15
N ASP A 79 -8.75 9.28 4.77
CA ASP A 79 -10.16 8.90 4.94
C ASP A 79 -10.86 8.76 3.59
N ARG A 80 -10.61 9.70 2.66
CA ARG A 80 -11.13 9.62 1.29
C ARG A 80 -10.61 8.38 0.55
N LEU A 81 -9.30 8.16 0.55
CA LEU A 81 -8.68 7.02 -0.14
C LEU A 81 -9.08 5.67 0.49
N TRP A 82 -9.27 5.62 1.80
CA TRP A 82 -9.70 4.42 2.49
C TRP A 82 -11.14 4.04 2.15
N ASN A 83 -12.03 5.02 2.04
CA ASN A 83 -13.40 4.78 1.59
C ASN A 83 -13.42 4.29 0.14
N LEU A 84 -12.67 4.92 -0.77
CA LEU A 84 -12.50 4.42 -2.13
C LEU A 84 -11.97 2.99 -2.16
N ALA A 85 -10.97 2.67 -1.33
CA ALA A 85 -10.41 1.32 -1.26
C ALA A 85 -11.47 0.27 -0.86
N LYS A 86 -12.37 0.60 0.08
CA LYS A 86 -13.47 -0.29 0.48
C LYS A 86 -14.53 -0.45 -0.60
N ASP A 87 -14.77 0.58 -1.42
CA ASP A 87 -15.67 0.50 -2.56
C ASP A 87 -15.13 -0.45 -3.64
N PHE A 88 -13.81 -0.43 -3.89
CA PHE A 88 -13.17 -1.34 -4.84
C PHE A 88 -12.98 -2.75 -4.29
N ILE A 89 -12.66 -2.89 -3.00
CA ILE A 89 -12.31 -4.16 -2.36
C ILE A 89 -13.10 -4.27 -1.05
N PRO A 90 -14.33 -4.84 -1.12
CA PRO A 90 -15.23 -4.90 0.04
C PRO A 90 -14.62 -5.60 1.28
N SER A 91 -13.70 -6.55 1.08
CA SER A 91 -13.03 -7.26 2.19
C SER A 91 -12.18 -6.36 3.08
N TYR A 92 -11.85 -5.14 2.66
CA TYR A 92 -11.16 -4.18 3.50
C TYR A 92 -12.00 -3.70 4.70
N ALA A 93 -13.32 -3.69 4.58
CA ALA A 93 -14.19 -3.41 5.73
C ALA A 93 -14.07 -4.50 6.80
N ASP A 94 -13.95 -5.77 6.40
CA ASP A 94 -13.74 -6.88 7.32
C ASP A 94 -12.34 -6.83 7.94
N TYR A 95 -11.32 -6.51 7.14
CA TYR A 95 -9.96 -6.36 7.66
C TYR A 95 -9.84 -5.23 8.67
N GLU A 96 -10.58 -4.13 8.50
CA GLU A 96 -10.66 -3.04 9.49
C GLU A 96 -11.15 -3.53 10.84
N ARG A 97 -12.21 -4.33 10.84
CA ARG A 97 -12.78 -4.92 12.07
C ARG A 97 -11.81 -5.88 12.73
N LEU A 98 -11.06 -6.66 11.94
CA LEU A 98 -10.10 -7.65 12.44
C LEU A 98 -8.79 -7.05 12.95
N ALA A 99 -8.46 -5.81 12.56
CA ALA A 99 -7.15 -5.17 12.77
C ALA A 99 -6.75 -4.91 14.24
N ALA A 100 -7.50 -5.44 15.21
CA ALA A 100 -7.22 -5.33 16.64
C ALA A 100 -7.00 -3.87 17.10
N GLY A 101 -7.80 -2.95 16.55
CA GLY A 101 -7.79 -1.53 16.91
C GLY A 101 -6.70 -0.68 16.25
N ARG A 102 -5.80 -1.26 15.44
CA ARG A 102 -4.84 -0.44 14.68
C ARG A 102 -5.52 0.20 13.48
N THR A 103 -5.13 1.42 13.19
CA THR A 103 -5.41 2.10 11.92
C THR A 103 -4.76 1.32 10.78
N ILE A 104 -5.51 0.95 9.73
CA ILE A 104 -4.91 0.38 8.51
C ILE A 104 -4.32 1.53 7.68
N PRO A 105 -3.00 1.54 7.41
CA PRO A 105 -2.36 2.59 6.64
C PRO A 105 -2.71 2.51 5.15
N VAL A 106 -2.78 3.68 4.52
CA VAL A 106 -2.93 3.85 3.07
C VAL A 106 -1.69 4.57 2.55
N LEU A 107 -1.02 3.97 1.57
CA LEU A 107 0.24 4.48 1.02
C LEU A 107 -0.01 4.94 -0.40
N VAL A 108 0.51 6.12 -0.73
CA VAL A 108 0.37 6.77 -2.03
C VAL A 108 1.75 6.92 -2.65
N PHE A 109 1.85 6.59 -3.93
CA PHE A 109 3.09 6.63 -4.71
C PHE A 109 2.93 7.50 -5.95
N SER A 110 3.85 8.45 -6.11
CA SER A 110 4.00 9.30 -7.29
C SER A 110 5.39 9.14 -7.88
N GLU A 111 5.53 9.34 -9.19
CA GLU A 111 6.84 9.37 -9.87
C GLU A 111 7.70 10.58 -9.45
#